data_AF-A0A9E1U9W0-F1
#
_entry.id   AF-A0A9E1U9W0-F1
#
_cell.length_a   1.000
_cell.length_b   1.000
_cell.length_c   1.000
_cell.angle_alpha   90.00
_cell.angle_beta   90.00
_cell.angle_gamma   90.00
#
_symmetry.space_group_name_H-M   'P 1'
#
loop_
_entity.id
_entity.type
_entity.pdbx_description
1 polymer ?
#
loop_
_entity_poly.entity_id
_entity_poly.type
_entity_poly.pdbx_seq_one_letter_code
_entity_poly.pdbx_strand_id
1 'polypeptide(L)'
;MAQLDSEKLREHYAHHVEKPFYEGLEAFMKANPVVIICAEGKGAVDAVRLIAGMTHAGQADGGTIRGDLAMGMCNVVHCSDSVENGKIEIDRFFAEGEVFDYDKTEYLHVYMEDERS
;
A
#
# COMPACT_ATOMS: atom_id res chain seq x y z
N MET A 1 -8.74 4.44 -9.29
CA MET A 1 -8.11 5.74 -8.94
C MET A 1 -9.14 6.53 -8.16
N ALA A 2 -8.75 7.17 -7.07
CA ALA A 2 -9.66 7.89 -6.18
C ALA A 2 -9.04 9.19 -5.68
N GLN A 3 -9.86 10.20 -5.42
CA GLN A 3 -9.45 11.38 -4.65
C GLN A 3 -9.85 11.13 -3.20
N LEU A 4 -8.89 11.10 -2.28
CA LEU A 4 -9.17 10.87 -0.86
C LEU A 4 -9.63 12.16 -0.19
N ASP A 5 -10.64 12.04 0.68
CA ASP A 5 -11.10 13.14 1.53
C ASP A 5 -10.57 13.00 2.96
N SER A 6 -10.86 14.03 3.77
CA SER A 6 -10.44 14.09 5.17
C SER A 6 -11.06 12.98 6.02
N GLU A 7 -12.29 12.58 5.74
CA GLU A 7 -12.98 11.54 6.53
C GLU A 7 -12.28 10.19 6.35
N LYS A 8 -12.05 9.78 5.09
CA LYS A 8 -11.36 8.54 4.75
C LYS A 8 -9.92 8.51 5.26
N LEU A 9 -9.20 9.64 5.18
CA LEU A 9 -7.83 9.73 5.69
C LEU A 9 -7.75 9.69 7.21
N ARG A 10 -8.71 10.26 7.94
CA ARG A 10 -8.78 10.17 9.40
C ARG A 10 -9.08 8.75 9.86
N GLU A 11 -9.96 8.06 9.15
CA GLU A 11 -10.25 6.65 9.39
C GLU A 11 -9.01 5.79 9.15
N HIS A 12 -8.33 5.98 8.01
CA HIS A 12 -7.16 5.20 7.64
C HIS A 12 -5.98 5.42 8.59
N TYR A 13 -5.73 6.67 8.99
CA TYR A 13 -4.64 7.05 9.88
C TYR A 13 -5.11 7.32 11.31
N ALA A 14 -6.14 6.63 11.79
CA ALA A 14 -6.72 6.85 13.12
C ALA A 14 -5.66 6.87 14.25
N HIS A 15 -4.65 6.01 14.16
CA HIS A 15 -3.52 5.94 15.10
C HIS A 15 -2.51 7.11 15.02
N HIS A 16 -2.70 8.02 14.07
CA HIS A 16 -1.82 9.17 13.83
C HIS A 16 -2.55 10.50 13.92
N VAL A 17 -3.89 10.54 14.01
CA VAL A 17 -4.69 11.78 13.99
C VAL A 17 -4.26 12.79 15.07
N GLU A 18 -3.84 12.32 16.25
CA GLU A 18 -3.40 13.20 17.35
C GLU A 18 -1.92 13.60 17.28
N LYS A 19 -1.18 13.09 16.29
CA LYS A 19 0.27 13.34 16.18
C LYS A 19 0.52 14.69 15.50
N PRO A 20 1.57 15.44 15.92
CA PRO A 20 1.85 16.78 15.37
C PRO A 20 2.08 16.82 13.85
N PHE A 21 2.46 15.70 13.24
CA PHE A 21 2.72 15.62 11.80
C PHE A 21 1.48 15.27 10.95
N TYR A 22 0.33 14.99 11.58
CA TYR A 22 -0.85 14.49 10.88
C TYR A 22 -1.39 15.48 9.84
N GLU A 23 -1.47 16.77 10.17
CA GLU A 23 -1.98 17.79 9.24
C GLU A 23 -1.16 17.82 7.93
N GLY A 24 0.17 17.66 8.04
CA GLY A 24 1.05 17.56 6.88
C GLY A 24 0.84 16.29 6.07
N LEU A 25 0.63 15.16 6.75
CA LEU A 25 0.32 13.87 6.11
C LEU A 25 -1.01 13.92 5.35
N GLU A 26 -2.05 14.48 5.97
CA GLU A 26 -3.37 14.63 5.36
C GLU A 26 -3.30 15.55 4.14
N ALA A 27 -2.63 16.71 4.26
CA ALA A 27 -2.44 17.63 3.15
C ALA A 27 -1.68 16.99 1.98
N PHE A 28 -0.65 16.19 2.27
CA PHE A 28 0.10 15.45 1.25
C PHE A 28 -0.78 14.43 0.52
N MET A 29 -1.51 13.60 1.25
CA MET A 29 -2.38 12.56 0.65
C MET A 29 -3.56 13.14 -0.14
N LYS A 30 -4.00 14.37 0.17
CA LYS A 30 -5.05 15.07 -0.57
C LYS A 30 -4.54 15.84 -1.79
N ALA A 31 -3.23 16.03 -1.93
CA ALA A 31 -2.67 16.90 -2.96
C ALA A 31 -2.97 16.43 -4.39
N ASN A 32 -3.10 15.12 -4.60
CA ASN A 32 -3.39 14.51 -5.90
C ASN A 32 -4.25 13.24 -5.75
N PRO A 33 -4.92 12.79 -6.82
CA PRO A 33 -5.57 11.48 -6.83
C PRO A 33 -4.58 10.35 -6.60
N VAL A 34 -5.05 9.28 -5.96
CA VAL A 34 -4.26 8.07 -5.66
C VAL A 34 -4.71 6.90 -6.53
N VAL A 35 -3.77 6.00 -6.80
CA VAL A 35 -4.06 4.66 -7.32
C VAL A 35 -4.05 3.69 -6.14
N ILE A 36 -5.13 2.93 -6.01
CA ILE A 36 -5.30 1.93 -4.95
C ILE A 36 -5.21 0.57 -5.64
N ILE A 37 -4.35 -0.31 -5.11
CA ILE A 37 -4.06 -1.62 -5.68
C ILE A 37 -4.27 -2.65 -4.59
N CYS A 38 -5.08 -3.68 -4.87
CA CYS A 38 -5.11 -4.91 -4.11
C CYS A 38 -4.16 -5.91 -4.79
N ALA A 39 -3.12 -6.35 -4.08
CA ALA A 39 -2.15 -7.31 -4.58
C ALA A 39 -2.30 -8.64 -3.83
N GLU A 40 -2.28 -9.74 -4.57
CA GLU A 40 -2.44 -11.09 -4.05
C GLU A 40 -1.20 -11.93 -4.37
N GLY A 41 -0.86 -12.83 -3.45
CA GLY A 41 0.21 -13.81 -3.62
C GLY A 41 0.80 -14.25 -2.29
N LYS A 42 1.57 -15.33 -2.33
CA LYS A 42 2.29 -15.85 -1.15
C LYS A 42 3.28 -14.79 -0.64
N GLY A 43 3.07 -14.33 0.61
CA GLY A 43 3.90 -13.30 1.22
C GLY A 43 3.75 -11.91 0.58
N ALA A 44 2.62 -11.61 -0.06
CA ALA A 44 2.42 -10.36 -0.82
C ALA A 44 2.74 -9.09 -0.01
N VAL A 45 2.34 -9.03 1.26
CA VAL A 45 2.63 -7.87 2.14
C VAL A 45 4.13 -7.61 2.23
N ASP A 46 4.91 -8.63 2.60
CA ASP A 46 6.36 -8.50 2.76
C ASP A 46 7.05 -8.23 1.42
N ALA A 47 6.61 -8.91 0.35
CA ALA A 47 7.16 -8.71 -0.99
C ALA A 47 6.94 -7.27 -1.51
N VAL A 48 5.73 -6.72 -1.33
CA VAL A 48 5.42 -5.35 -1.74
C VAL A 48 6.19 -4.34 -0.89
N ARG A 49 6.32 -4.56 0.43
CA ARG A 49 7.13 -3.69 1.29
C ARG A 49 8.60 -3.70 0.92
N LEU A 50 9.14 -4.85 0.54
CA LEU A 50 10.51 -4.98 0.04
C LEU A 50 10.71 -4.15 -1.23
N ILE A 51 9.79 -4.25 -2.20
CA ILE A 51 9.82 -3.46 -3.44
C ILE A 51 9.66 -1.95 -3.15
N ALA A 52 8.80 -1.59 -2.19
CA ALA A 52 8.57 -0.20 -1.82
C ALA A 52 9.81 0.44 -1.18
N GLY A 53 10.56 -0.31 -0.36
CA GLY A 53 11.72 0.18 0.37
C GLY A 53 11.38 0.86 1.70
N MET A 54 12.40 1.30 2.45
CA MET A 54 12.23 1.89 3.78
C MET A 54 11.34 3.14 3.79
N THR A 55 10.56 3.33 4.86
CA THR A 55 9.60 4.46 4.97
C THR A 55 10.26 5.83 4.80
N HIS A 56 11.45 6.03 5.36
CA HIS A 56 12.24 7.23 5.10
C HIS A 56 13.02 7.05 3.80
N ALA A 57 12.58 7.68 2.72
CA ALA A 57 13.09 7.40 1.37
C ALA A 57 14.60 7.64 1.22
N GLY A 58 15.17 8.65 1.88
CA GLY A 58 16.64 8.86 1.87
C GLY A 58 17.47 7.77 2.56
N GLN A 59 16.83 6.75 3.15
CA GLN A 59 17.46 5.55 3.73
C GLN A 59 17.03 4.27 3.00
N ALA A 60 16.25 4.38 1.92
CA ALA A 60 15.84 3.23 1.13
C ALA A 60 16.93 2.86 0.11
N ASP A 61 17.08 1.57 -0.15
CA ASP A 61 18.06 1.08 -1.12
C ASP A 61 17.66 1.46 -2.55
N GLY A 62 18.66 1.69 -3.40
CA GLY A 62 18.45 1.92 -4.83
C GLY A 62 17.81 0.71 -5.52
N GLY A 63 16.89 0.97 -6.44
CA GLY A 63 16.04 -0.04 -7.07
C GLY A 63 14.70 -0.29 -6.35
N THR A 64 14.52 0.27 -5.15
CA THR A 64 13.19 0.32 -4.50
C THR A 64 12.41 1.55 -4.97
N ILE A 65 11.09 1.51 -4.90
CA ILE A 65 10.23 2.63 -5.33
C ILE A 65 10.63 3.92 -4.58
N ARG A 66 10.84 3.83 -3.26
CA ARG A 66 11.20 4.99 -2.44
C ARG A 66 12.62 5.45 -2.66
N GLY A 67 13.57 4.53 -2.81
CA GLY A 67 14.98 4.87 -3.06
C GLY A 67 15.18 5.60 -4.39
N ASP A 68 14.38 5.26 -5.40
CA ASP A 68 14.53 5.82 -6.74
C ASP A 68 13.69 7.08 -6.97
N LEU A 69 12.55 7.23 -6.28
CA LEU A 69 11.54 8.26 -6.61
C LEU A 69 11.23 9.25 -5.47
N ALA A 70 11.88 9.13 -4.31
CA ALA A 70 11.62 9.99 -3.16
C ALA A 70 12.89 10.29 -2.35
N MET A 71 12.83 11.29 -1.46
CA MET A 71 13.98 11.71 -0.63
C MET A 71 13.70 11.80 0.87
N GLY A 72 12.44 11.93 1.28
CA GLY A 72 12.07 12.12 2.70
C GLY A 72 10.83 11.32 3.09
N MET A 73 9.97 11.93 3.92
CA MET A 73 8.72 11.31 4.38
C MET A 73 7.58 11.40 3.36
N CYS A 74 7.68 12.28 2.35
CA CYS A 74 6.82 12.26 1.16
C CYS A 74 7.31 11.16 0.24
N ASN A 75 6.99 9.91 0.57
CA ASN A 75 7.64 8.71 0.07
C ASN A 75 6.84 7.95 -1.01
N VAL A 76 5.99 8.68 -1.74
CA VAL A 76 5.26 8.29 -2.98
C VAL A 76 4.35 7.06 -2.95
N VAL A 77 4.49 6.14 -2.00
CA VAL A 77 3.74 4.88 -1.94
C VAL A 77 3.44 4.49 -0.49
N HIS A 78 2.21 4.03 -0.25
CA HIS A 78 1.78 3.35 0.98
C HIS A 78 1.67 1.85 0.72
N CYS A 79 2.02 1.04 1.73
CA CYS A 79 1.84 -0.41 1.71
C CYS A 79 1.45 -0.85 3.11
N SER A 80 0.52 -1.81 3.21
CA SER A 80 0.14 -2.42 4.48
C SER A 80 1.37 -3.03 5.16
N ASP A 81 1.43 -2.98 6.50
CA ASP A 81 2.55 -3.46 7.31
C ASP A 81 2.37 -4.89 7.83
N SER A 82 1.15 -5.42 7.80
CA SER A 82 0.79 -6.80 8.14
C SER A 82 -0.35 -7.32 7.27
N VAL A 83 -0.58 -8.64 7.29
CA VAL A 83 -1.72 -9.27 6.60
C VAL A 83 -3.05 -8.82 7.20
N GLU A 84 -3.10 -8.67 8.53
CA GLU A 84 -4.28 -8.21 9.26
C GLU A 84 -4.66 -6.78 8.83
N ASN A 85 -3.66 -5.88 8.78
CA ASN A 85 -3.90 -4.50 8.36
C ASN A 85 -4.21 -4.42 6.87
N GLY A 86 -3.60 -5.28 6.03
CA GLY A 86 -3.94 -5.39 4.62
C GLY A 86 -5.42 -5.71 4.38
N LYS A 87 -5.98 -6.66 5.15
CA LYS A 87 -7.42 -7.00 5.07
C LYS A 87 -8.30 -5.81 5.46
N ILE A 88 -7.97 -5.14 6.57
CA ILE A 88 -8.71 -3.95 7.04
C ILE A 88 -8.63 -2.81 6.01
N GLU A 89 -7.48 -2.62 5.36
CA GLU A 89 -7.30 -1.61 4.32
C GLU A 89 -8.09 -1.95 3.06
N ILE A 90 -8.12 -3.21 2.63
CA ILE A 90 -8.92 -3.65 1.48
C ILE A 90 -10.40 -3.34 1.73
N ASP A 91 -10.96 -3.75 2.88
CA ASP A 91 -12.36 -3.50 3.24
C ASP A 91 -12.69 -1.99 3.33
N ARG A 92 -11.70 -1.15 3.64
CA ARG A 92 -11.88 0.31 3.74
C ARG A 92 -11.92 1.00 2.38
N PHE A 93 -11.13 0.52 1.42
CA PHE A 93 -10.87 1.20 0.15
C PHE A 93 -11.56 0.58 -1.06
N PHE A 94 -12.03 -0.67 -0.96
CA PHE A 94 -12.77 -1.35 -2.02
C PHE A 94 -14.18 -1.68 -1.54
N ALA A 95 -15.17 -1.35 -2.35
CA ALA A 95 -16.54 -1.78 -2.12
C ALA A 95 -16.71 -3.27 -2.45
N GLU A 96 -17.82 -3.85 -1.98
CA GLU A 96 -18.20 -5.21 -2.34
C GLU A 96 -18.29 -5.36 -3.87
N GLY A 97 -17.56 -6.33 -4.43
CA GLY A 97 -17.48 -6.57 -5.86
C GLY A 97 -16.43 -5.76 -6.63
N GLU A 98 -15.62 -4.93 -5.96
CA GLU A 98 -14.47 -4.25 -6.60
C GLU A 98 -13.15 -5.02 -6.51
N VAL A 99 -13.14 -6.13 -5.76
CA VAL A 99 -12.06 -7.12 -5.74
C VAL A 99 -12.51 -8.31 -6.57
N PHE A 100 -11.78 -8.59 -7.65
CA PHE A 100 -12.13 -9.60 -8.63
C PHE A 100 -11.24 -10.81 -8.47
N ASP A 101 -11.86 -11.99 -8.41
CA ASP A 101 -11.16 -13.26 -8.52
C ASP A 101 -10.93 -13.59 -10.00
N TYR A 102 -9.74 -14.09 -10.32
CA TYR A 102 -9.36 -14.48 -11.67
C TYR A 102 -8.18 -15.45 -11.68
N ASP A 103 -8.18 -16.40 -12.62
CA ASP A 103 -7.07 -17.32 -12.81
C ASP A 103 -5.99 -16.73 -13.71
N LYS A 104 -4.74 -16.69 -13.22
CA LYS A 104 -3.55 -16.41 -14.05
C LYS A 104 -2.86 -17.71 -14.42
N THR A 105 -2.79 -18.00 -15.71
CA THR A 105 -1.99 -19.13 -16.22
C THR A 105 -0.51 -19.03 -15.84
N GLU A 106 -0.01 -17.81 -15.60
CA GLU A 106 1.37 -17.55 -15.17
C GLU A 106 1.69 -18.14 -13.80
N TYR A 107 0.70 -18.39 -12.93
CA TYR A 107 0.92 -19.07 -11.64
C TYR A 107 1.49 -20.49 -11.82
N LEU A 108 1.30 -21.09 -13.00
CA LEU A 108 1.96 -22.35 -13.35
C LEU A 108 3.49 -22.26 -13.40
N HIS A 109 4.01 -21.06 -13.63
CA HIS A 109 5.44 -20.80 -13.84
C HIS A 109 6.08 -20.01 -12.70
N VAL A 110 5.28 -19.38 -11.83
CA VAL A 110 5.75 -18.56 -10.71
C VAL A 110 5.67 -19.30 -9.37
N TYR A 111 4.71 -20.21 -9.21
CA TYR A 111 4.52 -21.00 -7.99
C TYR A 111 4.69 -22.49 -8.25
N MET A 112 5.30 -23.20 -7.30
CA MET A 112 5.21 -24.67 -7.26
C MET A 112 3.77 -25.10 -6.95
N GLU A 113 3.43 -26.35 -7.27
CA GLU A 113 2.06 -26.87 -7.10
C GLU A 113 1.56 -26.77 -5.64
N ASP A 114 2.44 -26.97 -4.68
CA ASP A 114 2.19 -26.88 -3.24
C ASP A 114 2.10 -25.44 -2.70
N GLU A 115 2.38 -24.43 -3.55
CA GLU A 115 2.33 -23.01 -3.19
C GLU A 115 1.12 -22.27 -3.76
N ARG A 116 0.27 -22.95 -4.54
CA ARG A 116 -0.91 -22.37 -5.22
C ARG A 116 -2.20 -22.47 -4.39
N SER A 117 -2.14 -23.06 -3.19
CA SER A 117 -3.31 -23.30 -2.31
C SER A 117 -3.45 -22.28 -1.19
#